data_AF-K1KLL9-F1
#
_entry.id   AF-K1KLL9-F1
#
_cell.length_a   1.000
_cell.length_b   1.000
_cell.length_c   1.000
_cell.angle_alpha   90.00
_cell.angle_beta   90.00
_cell.angle_gamma   90.00
#
_symmetry.space_group_name_H-M   'P 1'
#
loop_
_entity.id
_entity.type
_entity.pdbx_description
1 polymer ?
#
loop_
_entity_poly.entity_id
_entity_poly.type
_entity_poly.pdbx_seq_one_letter_code
_entity_poly.pdbx_strand_id
1 'polypeptide(L)'
;MFGFGDIYDFLIIVVLLGVQYFLASRKSFYWGALLPLGFLIWRIYLIVTNNDNIIVQVIIILLGLAFLSGQWVNGRKSVKDKQKKELLKIKVRDI
;
A
#
# COMPACT_ATOMS: atom_id res chain seq x y z
N MET A 1 8.00 -11.30 -15.66
CA MET A 1 7.10 -10.87 -14.55
C MET A 1 6.02 -11.95 -14.43
N PHE A 2 5.20 -12.00 -13.36
CA PHE A 2 4.14 -12.95 -12.90
C PHE A 2 3.86 -14.32 -13.58
N GLY A 3 4.27 -14.60 -14.80
CA GLY A 3 4.23 -15.90 -15.47
C GLY A 3 3.04 -16.04 -16.41
N PHE A 4 2.17 -15.02 -16.49
CA PHE A 4 0.95 -15.01 -17.29
C PHE A 4 1.10 -14.28 -18.64
N GLY A 5 2.24 -13.61 -18.85
CA GLY A 5 2.56 -12.84 -20.05
C GLY A 5 2.55 -11.33 -19.79
N ASP A 6 3.44 -10.58 -20.44
CA ASP A 6 3.77 -9.19 -20.08
C ASP A 6 2.54 -8.25 -20.00
N ILE A 7 1.53 -8.46 -20.85
CA ILE A 7 0.30 -7.66 -20.86
C ILE A 7 -0.62 -8.01 -19.68
N TYR A 8 -0.77 -9.29 -19.35
CA TYR A 8 -1.63 -9.74 -18.25
C TYR A 8 -1.04 -9.34 -16.90
N ASP A 9 0.27 -9.43 -16.77
CA ASP A 9 1.01 -8.98 -15.59
C ASP A 9 0.83 -7.48 -15.36
N PHE A 10 0.91 -6.69 -16.44
CA PHE A 10 0.69 -5.24 -16.38
C PHE A 10 -0.76 -4.91 -15.98
N LEU A 11 -1.74 -5.63 -16.53
CA LEU A 11 -3.16 -5.42 -16.24
C LEU A 11 -3.48 -5.73 -14.77
N ILE A 12 -2.90 -6.81 -14.23
CA ILE A 12 -3.02 -7.17 -12.81
C ILE A 12 -2.42 -6.08 -11.93
N ILE A 13 -1.22 -5.58 -12.25
CA ILE A 13 -0.59 -4.48 -11.49
C ILE A 13 -1.46 -3.22 -11.54
N VAL A 14 -1.98 -2.84 -12.71
CA VAL A 14 -2.80 -1.63 -12.88
C VAL A 14 -4.10 -1.75 -12.10
N VAL A 15 -4.76 -2.90 -12.13
CA VAL A 15 -5.98 -3.14 -11.33
C VAL A 15 -5.63 -3.10 -9.84
N LEU A 16 -4.53 -3.71 -9.42
CA LEU A 16 -4.09 -3.69 -8.02
C LEU A 16 -3.80 -2.27 -7.53
N LEU A 17 -3.12 -1.45 -8.35
CA LEU A 17 -2.82 -0.04 -8.06
C LEU A 17 -4.08 0.84 -8.06
N GLY A 18 -5.00 0.62 -9.00
CA GLY A 18 -6.26 1.35 -9.07
C GLY A 18 -7.16 1.05 -7.87
N VAL A 19 -7.26 -0.24 -7.51
CA VAL A 19 -7.92 -0.69 -6.29
C VAL A 19 -7.24 -0.03 -5.09
N GLN A 20 -5.92 -0.14 -4.93
CA GLN A 20 -5.15 0.48 -3.85
C GLN A 20 -5.37 1.99 -3.71
N TYR A 21 -5.42 2.75 -4.80
CA TYR A 21 -5.62 4.21 -4.76
C TYR A 21 -7.05 4.54 -4.31
N PHE A 22 -8.04 3.86 -4.88
CA PHE A 22 -9.44 3.98 -4.47
C PHE A 22 -9.65 3.60 -2.99
N LEU A 23 -8.89 2.60 -2.54
CA LEU A 23 -8.80 2.11 -1.17
C LEU A 23 -8.25 3.16 -0.21
N ALA A 24 -7.10 3.75 -0.53
CA ALA A 24 -6.43 4.73 0.30
C ALA A 24 -7.23 6.03 0.48
N SER A 25 -8.05 6.39 -0.51
CA SER A 25 -8.97 7.54 -0.42
C SER A 25 -10.16 7.31 0.50
N ARG A 26 -10.49 6.07 0.88
CA ARG A 26 -11.61 5.76 1.77
C ARG A 26 -11.18 5.80 3.24
N LYS A 27 -12.04 6.36 4.10
CA LYS A 27 -11.85 6.65 5.54
C LYS A 27 -11.37 5.44 6.39
N SER A 28 -11.52 4.21 5.89
CA SER A 28 -11.30 2.97 6.63
C SER A 28 -9.83 2.53 6.68
N PHE A 29 -9.33 2.28 7.90
CA PHE A 29 -7.98 1.79 8.22
C PHE A 29 -7.60 0.51 7.45
N TYR A 30 -8.56 -0.36 7.17
CA TYR A 30 -8.30 -1.66 6.54
C TYR A 30 -7.82 -1.57 5.08
N TRP A 31 -8.08 -0.46 4.39
CA TRP A 31 -7.83 -0.33 2.94
C TRP A 31 -6.34 -0.03 2.64
N GLY A 32 -5.58 0.49 3.61
CA GLY A 32 -4.12 0.64 3.47
C GLY A 32 -3.31 -0.60 3.82
N ALA A 33 -3.89 -1.54 4.58
CA ALA A 33 -3.28 -2.83 4.90
C ALA A 33 -3.31 -3.82 3.72
N LEU A 34 -4.09 -3.54 2.67
CA LEU A 34 -4.11 -4.37 1.47
C LEU A 34 -2.77 -4.36 0.72
N LEU A 35 -2.09 -3.23 0.69
CA LEU A 35 -0.77 -3.06 0.07
C LEU A 35 0.30 -4.00 0.65
N PRO A 36 0.55 -3.99 1.99
CA PRO A 36 1.48 -4.92 2.60
C PRO A 36 1.02 -6.37 2.45
N LEU A 37 -0.30 -6.63 2.42
CA LEU A 37 -0.83 -7.98 2.17
C LEU A 37 -0.51 -8.49 0.76
N GLY A 38 -0.75 -7.68 -0.27
CA GLY A 38 -0.46 -8.00 -1.66
C GLY A 38 1.05 -8.16 -1.91
N PHE A 39 1.85 -7.30 -1.28
CA PHE A 39 3.31 -7.45 -1.28
C PHE A 39 3.75 -8.78 -0.66
N LEU A 40 3.15 -9.19 0.47
CA LEU A 40 3.43 -10.48 1.11
C LEU A 40 3.09 -11.66 0.19
N ILE A 41 1.90 -11.68 -0.41
CA ILE A 41 1.46 -12.75 -1.31
C ILE A 41 2.42 -12.86 -2.52
N TRP A 42 2.77 -11.71 -3.11
CA TRP A 42 3.71 -11.65 -4.23
C TRP A 42 5.10 -12.17 -3.87
N ARG A 43 5.61 -11.77 -2.70
CA ARG A 43 6.92 -12.22 -2.23
C ARG A 43 6.91 -13.71 -1.96
N ILE A 44 5.88 -14.25 -1.29
CA ILE A 44 5.70 -15.69 -1.03
C ILE A 44 5.71 -16.48 -2.35
N TYR A 45 4.99 -16.01 -3.37
CA TYR A 45 4.98 -16.66 -4.68
C TYR A 45 6.39 -16.73 -5.32
N LEU A 46 7.16 -15.65 -5.23
CA LEU A 46 8.55 -15.62 -5.70
C LEU A 46 9.48 -16.52 -4.87
N ILE A 47 9.26 -16.66 -3.56
CA ILE A 47 10.02 -17.60 -2.71
C ILE A 47 9.77 -19.05 -3.16
N VAL A 48 8.52 -19.38 -3.47
CA VAL A 48 8.13 -20.75 -3.83
C VAL A 48 8.57 -21.11 -5.25
N THR A 49 8.60 -20.13 -6.16
CA THR A 49 8.91 -20.33 -7.58
C THR A 49 10.41 -20.22 -7.87
N ASN A 50 11.12 -19.35 -7.17
CA ASN A 50 12.57 -19.19 -7.32
C ASN A 50 13.29 -19.76 -6.10
N ASN A 51 14.28 -20.61 -6.35
CA ASN A 51 15.15 -21.17 -5.32
C ASN A 51 16.26 -20.18 -4.90
N ASP A 52 15.88 -18.91 -4.72
CA ASP A 52 16.78 -17.82 -4.36
C ASP A 52 17.16 -17.88 -2.87
N ASN A 53 18.22 -17.16 -2.50
CA ASN A 53 18.69 -17.10 -1.13
C ASN A 53 17.62 -16.54 -0.17
N ILE A 54 17.10 -17.42 0.70
CA ILE A 54 16.02 -17.14 1.66
C ILE A 54 16.35 -15.93 2.56
N ILE A 55 17.61 -15.80 2.99
CA ILE A 55 18.06 -14.68 3.85
C ILE A 55 17.86 -13.34 3.15
N VAL A 56 18.24 -13.24 1.87
CA VAL A 56 18.07 -12.02 1.07
C VAL A 56 16.58 -11.72 0.89
N GLN A 57 15.77 -12.76 0.70
CA GLN A 57 14.33 -12.57 0.52
C GLN A 57 13.64 -12.04 1.78
N VAL A 58 14.03 -12.53 2.96
CA VAL A 58 13.53 -12.06 4.27
C VAL A 58 13.88 -10.60 4.52
N ILE A 59 15.12 -10.18 4.22
CA ILE A 59 15.55 -8.78 4.37
C ILE A 59 14.71 -7.84 3.50
N ILE A 60 14.48 -8.22 2.24
CA ILE A 60 13.66 -7.42 1.32
C ILE A 60 12.20 -7.35 1.80
N ILE A 61 11.66 -8.44 2.37
CA ILE A 61 10.29 -8.43 2.93
C ILE A 61 10.21 -7.45 4.10
N LEU A 62 11.16 -7.50 5.02
CA LEU A 62 11.19 -6.60 6.18
C LEU A 62 11.32 -5.13 5.76
N LEU A 63 12.23 -4.82 4.83
CA LEU A 63 12.40 -3.47 4.30
C LEU A 63 11.14 -2.99 3.56
N GLY A 64 10.56 -3.83 2.71
CA GLY A 64 9.34 -3.50 1.95
C GLY A 64 8.15 -3.23 2.87
N LEU A 65 7.96 -4.08 3.89
CA LEU A 65 6.89 -3.89 4.88
C LEU A 65 7.10 -2.63 5.72
N ALA A 66 8.32 -2.36 6.18
CA ALA A 66 8.64 -1.16 6.95
C ALA A 66 8.37 0.11 6.12
N PHE A 67 8.78 0.11 4.85
CA PHE A 67 8.56 1.24 3.95
C PHE A 67 7.08 1.47 3.64
N LEU A 68 6.34 0.41 3.28
CA LEU A 68 4.91 0.46 3.00
C LEU A 68 4.11 0.95 4.22
N SER A 69 4.45 0.43 5.40
CA SER A 69 3.81 0.85 6.66
C SER A 69 4.10 2.31 6.98
N GLY A 70 5.34 2.76 6.80
CA GLY A 70 5.73 4.16 7.00
C GLY A 70 5.00 5.13 6.07
N GLN A 71 4.93 4.80 4.77
CA GLN A 71 4.20 5.58 3.78
C GLN A 71 2.71 5.67 4.11
N TRP A 72 2.12 4.55 4.53
CA TRP A 72 0.71 4.51 4.90
C TRP A 72 0.40 5.38 6.12
N VAL A 73 1.22 5.33 7.17
CA VAL A 73 1.08 6.17 8.36
C VAL A 73 1.19 7.65 8.00
N ASN A 74 2.16 8.03 7.17
CA ASN A 74 2.33 9.41 6.71
C ASN A 74 1.15 9.90 5.85
N GLY A 75 0.67 9.08 4.92
CA GLY A 75 -0.50 9.39 4.09
C GLY A 75 -1.74 9.66 4.94
N ARG A 76 -1.96 8.86 5.99
CA ARG A 76 -3.07 9.06 6.95
C ARG A 76 -2.90 10.32 7.78
N LYS A 77 -1.67 10.65 8.20
CA LYS A 77 -1.38 11.89 8.93
C LYS A 77 -1.77 13.12 8.11
N SER A 78 -1.41 13.15 6.82
CA SER A 78 -1.78 14.23 5.91
C SER A 78 -3.31 14.40 5.75
N VAL A 79 -4.05 13.30 5.64
CA VAL A 79 -5.52 13.34 5.55
C VAL A 79 -6.14 13.86 6.85
N LYS A 80 -5.66 13.40 8.01
CA LYS A 80 -6.12 13.89 9.31
C LYS A 80 -5.82 15.39 9.49
N ASP A 81 -4.65 15.84 9.07
CA ASP A 81 -4.25 17.24 9.17
C ASP A 81 -5.11 18.14 8.26
N LYS A 82 -5.46 17.66 7.05
CA LYS A 82 -6.43 18.35 6.17
C LYS A 82 -7.82 18.44 6.82
N GLN A 83 -8.32 17.34 7.37
CA GLN A 83 -9.62 17.34 8.07
C GLN A 83 -9.63 18.29 9.27
N LYS A 84 -8.54 18.35 10.04
CA LYS A 84 -8.40 19.26 11.18
C LYS A 84 -8.39 20.73 10.74
N LYS A 85 -7.72 21.05 9.62
CA LYS A 85 -7.71 22.40 9.04
C LYS A 85 -9.09 22.83 8.54
N GLU A 86 -9.83 21.94 7.89
CA GLU A 86 -11.20 22.23 7.44
C GLU A 86 -12.15 22.45 8.63
N LEU A 87 -12.04 21.64 9.69
CA LEU A 87 -12.81 21.86 10.93
C LEU A 87 -12.49 23.20 11.61
N LEU A 88 -11.22 23.62 11.62
CA LEU A 88 -10.83 24.92 12.17
C LEU A 88 -11.40 26.09 11.36
N LYS A 89 -11.45 25.99 10.02
CA LYS A 89 -12.07 27.04 9.18
C LYS A 89 -13.55 27.23 9.48
N ILE A 90 -14.29 26.13 9.71
CA ILE A 90 -15.71 26.18 10.07
C ILE A 90 -15.86 26.87 11.44
N LYS A 91 -15.05 26.46 12.43
CA LYS A 91 -15.08 27.04 13.79
C LYS A 91 -14.77 28.54 13.83
N VAL A 92 -13.85 29.01 13.00
CA VAL A 92 -13.47 30.44 12.94
C VAL A 92 -14.52 31.29 12.24
N ARG A 93 -15.30 30.70 11.34
CA ARG A 93 -16.35 31.40 10.57
C ARG A 93 -17.69 31.46 11.31
N ASP A 94 -17.86 30.64 12.35
CA ASP A 94 -19.01 30.63 13.27
C ASP A 94 -18.87 31.61 14.44
N ILE A 95 -17.70 32.24 14.62
CA ILE A 95 -17.41 33.28 15.62
C ILE A 95 -17.47 34.64 14.95
#